data_AF-A0A1F8PZF2-F1
#
_entry.id   AF-A0A1F8PZF2-F1
#
_cell.length_a   1.000
_cell.length_b   1.000
_cell.length_c   1.000
_cell.angle_alpha   90.00
_cell.angle_beta   90.00
_cell.angle_gamma   90.00
#
_symmetry.space_group_name_H-M   'P 1'
#
loop_
_entity.id
_entity.type
_entity.pdbx_description
1 polymer ?
#
loop_
_entity_poly.entity_id
_entity_poly.type
_entity_poly.pdbx_seq_one_letter_code
_entity_poly.pdbx_strand_id
1 'polypeptide(L)'
;MKQFTPILFRILLCLGLVFAAFLWATNLMDSLYAFRSPLHSNPPLPGEPLLPSDVPIPTRRLIFVLMDALRVDTANDPAIMPTLGALRQQAAWATMHSRPPSYSDPGYSALFTGAWPELSDGPAMNVEYEDTPTWTQDNLFSALKRRGFQAAVSAYYWFEKLIPQYAVSASFYTPGDDQAADRQVVDAALPWLHDLEYQLVFIHLDQVDYAGHYEGGPLDPRWNQAARRVDDMLVEILSELDLNQDTLLVLSDHGMIDRGGHGGHEAIVLQEPFILAGAGVKPGNYGDIDMVDVAPTLAALMGANIPASSQGRVLTEMLALPPEVTAALPEALTAQQGRLLDAYQAAIESHVTLEPGEDIVASHQDALESARSLRLQNELLPRFILAALLTLMLLVWFIWKRREDLPWYILASLIYLLLFNLRYALIDGRTYSLSSVASANDLILYTTSTAAMALLVSWMVTALVHKVFRRLPRQAAMWTLDLALFIVFLLIMPILWSYVLNGMLVTWTMPHFPSLFLGFLSLIQVLTVAICGLVITLASFIIGLMLKRRYTQSDRNAA
;
A
#
# COMPACT_ATOMS: atom_id res chain seq x y z
N MET A 1 -19.08 29.71 -39.56
CA MET A 1 -19.32 28.48 -38.77
C MET A 1 -18.42 27.30 -39.16
N LYS A 2 -18.13 27.02 -40.45
CA LYS A 2 -17.20 25.91 -40.86
C LYS A 2 -15.71 26.17 -40.50
N GLN A 3 -15.29 27.43 -40.53
CA GLN A 3 -14.12 27.93 -39.81
C GLN A 3 -14.55 28.06 -38.34
N PHE A 4 -13.78 27.81 -37.28
CA PHE A 4 -14.21 27.73 -35.85
C PHE A 4 -14.64 26.36 -35.35
N THR A 5 -15.33 25.52 -36.13
CA THR A 5 -15.68 24.15 -35.68
C THR A 5 -14.48 23.33 -35.20
N PRO A 6 -13.29 23.36 -35.86
CA PRO A 6 -12.15 22.57 -35.40
C PRO A 6 -11.54 23.02 -34.06
N ILE A 7 -11.55 24.33 -33.75
CA ILE A 7 -10.99 24.83 -32.49
C ILE A 7 -11.99 24.59 -31.35
N LEU A 8 -13.28 24.81 -31.60
CA LEU A 8 -14.33 24.54 -30.62
C LEU A 8 -14.37 23.05 -30.24
N PHE A 9 -14.25 22.15 -31.22
CA PHE A 9 -14.17 20.71 -30.95
C PHE A 9 -13.03 20.34 -29.98
N ARG A 10 -11.83 20.92 -30.17
CA ARG A 10 -10.68 20.68 -29.28
C ARG A 10 -10.89 21.22 -27.89
N ILE A 11 -11.47 22.41 -27.77
CA ILE A 11 -11.80 23.00 -26.48
C ILE A 11 -12.78 22.09 -25.74
N LEU A 12 -13.84 21.65 -26.40
CA LEU A 12 -14.81 20.72 -25.84
C LEU A 12 -14.17 19.37 -25.46
N LEU A 13 -13.25 18.86 -26.29
CA LEU A 13 -12.49 17.65 -25.98
C LEU A 13 -11.63 17.81 -24.72
N CYS A 14 -10.90 18.93 -24.58
CA CYS A 14 -10.15 19.23 -23.35
C CYS A 14 -11.06 19.30 -22.13
N LEU A 15 -12.20 20.00 -22.22
CA LEU A 15 -13.16 20.09 -21.11
C LEU A 15 -13.74 18.71 -20.75
N GLY A 16 -14.05 17.88 -21.75
CA GLY A 16 -14.49 16.51 -21.53
C GLY A 16 -13.42 15.64 -20.86
N LEU A 17 -12.15 15.79 -21.26
CA LEU A 17 -11.01 15.10 -20.64
C LEU A 17 -10.80 15.53 -19.18
N VAL A 18 -10.97 16.81 -18.87
CA VAL A 18 -10.92 17.31 -17.48
C VAL A 18 -11.99 16.65 -16.63
N PHE A 19 -13.24 16.67 -17.10
CA PHE A 19 -14.36 16.06 -16.38
C PHE A 19 -14.17 14.55 -16.20
N ALA A 20 -13.79 13.84 -17.27
CA ALA A 20 -13.56 12.40 -17.22
C ALA A 20 -12.40 12.02 -16.31
N ALA A 21 -11.27 12.73 -16.38
CA ALA A 21 -10.11 12.45 -15.53
C ALA A 21 -10.40 12.73 -14.05
N PHE A 22 -11.11 13.82 -13.75
CA PHE A 22 -11.55 14.14 -12.39
C PHE A 22 -12.44 13.03 -11.82
N LEU A 23 -13.53 12.70 -12.54
CA LEU A 23 -14.45 11.66 -12.07
C LEU A 23 -13.75 10.32 -11.90
N TRP A 24 -12.90 9.92 -12.84
CA TRP A 24 -12.22 8.64 -12.73
C TRP A 24 -11.24 8.63 -11.56
N ALA A 25 -10.45 9.68 -11.37
CA ALA A 25 -9.53 9.76 -10.22
C ALA A 25 -10.28 9.67 -8.88
N THR A 26 -11.38 10.42 -8.71
CA THR A 26 -12.18 10.39 -7.49
C THR A 26 -12.80 9.01 -7.24
N ASN A 27 -13.53 8.46 -8.22
CA ASN A 27 -14.19 7.17 -8.02
C ASN A 27 -13.18 6.02 -7.83
N LEU A 28 -12.01 6.09 -8.48
CA LEU A 28 -10.95 5.09 -8.29
C LEU A 28 -10.44 5.12 -6.85
N MET A 29 -10.21 6.31 -6.28
CA MET A 29 -9.78 6.46 -4.90
C MET A 29 -10.88 6.00 -3.93
N ASP A 30 -12.12 6.44 -4.14
CA ASP A 30 -13.27 6.02 -3.33
C ASP A 30 -13.41 4.49 -3.33
N SER A 31 -13.21 3.85 -4.48
CA SER A 31 -13.27 2.39 -4.59
C SER A 31 -12.12 1.67 -3.87
N LEU A 32 -10.93 2.29 -3.77
CA LEU A 32 -9.80 1.74 -3.03
C LEU A 32 -10.03 1.82 -1.52
N TYR A 33 -10.50 2.96 -1.02
CA TYR A 33 -10.85 3.13 0.41
C TYR A 33 -12.06 2.27 0.80
N ALA A 34 -13.02 2.08 -0.10
CA ALA A 34 -14.19 1.24 0.14
C ALA A 34 -13.96 -0.26 -0.15
N PHE A 35 -12.74 -0.67 -0.52
CA PHE A 35 -12.46 -2.06 -0.82
C PHE A 35 -12.73 -2.95 0.40
N ARG A 36 -13.41 -4.07 0.15
CA ARG A 36 -13.65 -5.14 1.13
C ARG A 36 -13.32 -6.49 0.50
N SER A 37 -12.90 -7.42 1.34
CA SER A 37 -12.56 -8.78 0.90
C SER A 37 -13.76 -9.45 0.23
N PRO A 38 -13.57 -10.29 -0.80
CA PRO A 38 -14.63 -11.18 -1.30
C PRO A 38 -15.24 -12.06 -0.19
N LEU A 39 -14.48 -12.30 0.88
CA LEU A 39 -14.91 -13.08 2.05
C LEU A 39 -15.63 -12.23 3.10
N HIS A 40 -15.82 -10.93 2.90
CA HIS A 40 -16.44 -10.01 3.86
C HIS A 40 -17.79 -10.52 4.38
N SER A 41 -18.68 -10.88 3.45
CA SER A 41 -20.06 -11.24 3.78
C SER A 41 -20.21 -12.67 4.30
N ASN A 42 -19.27 -13.56 3.97
CA ASN A 42 -19.31 -14.97 4.33
C ASN A 42 -17.88 -15.49 4.61
N PRO A 43 -17.27 -15.05 5.72
CA PRO A 43 -15.94 -15.52 6.10
C PRO A 43 -15.95 -17.03 6.37
N PRO A 44 -14.82 -17.73 6.13
CA PRO A 44 -14.70 -19.14 6.50
C PRO A 44 -14.88 -19.31 8.01
N LEU A 45 -15.53 -20.41 8.41
CA LEU A 45 -15.76 -20.70 9.83
C LEU A 45 -14.46 -21.11 10.54
N PRO A 46 -14.25 -20.67 11.80
CA PRO A 46 -13.12 -21.10 12.61
C PRO A 46 -13.13 -22.60 12.83
N GLY A 47 -11.94 -23.18 12.95
CA GLY A 47 -11.76 -24.57 13.37
C GLY A 47 -11.80 -24.73 14.89
N GLU A 48 -11.65 -25.96 15.35
CA GLU A 48 -11.48 -26.28 16.76
C GLU A 48 -10.05 -25.97 17.26
N PRO A 49 -9.86 -25.66 18.54
CA PRO A 49 -8.53 -25.49 19.13
C PRO A 49 -7.65 -26.72 18.96
N LEU A 50 -6.34 -26.51 18.73
CA LEU A 50 -5.36 -27.59 18.60
C LEU A 50 -5.16 -28.38 19.91
N LEU A 51 -5.43 -27.77 21.06
CA LEU A 51 -5.41 -28.42 22.36
C LEU A 51 -6.71 -28.16 23.14
N PRO A 52 -7.23 -29.18 23.85
CA PRO A 52 -8.28 -29.00 24.85
C PRO A 52 -7.87 -28.00 25.93
N SER A 53 -8.85 -27.34 26.58
CA SER A 53 -8.59 -26.22 27.47
C SER A 53 -7.70 -26.52 28.68
N ASP A 54 -7.72 -27.77 29.12
CA ASP A 54 -7.03 -28.32 30.30
C ASP A 54 -5.62 -28.84 30.01
N VAL A 55 -5.20 -28.90 28.74
CA VAL A 55 -3.84 -29.32 28.37
C VAL A 55 -2.87 -28.13 28.47
N PRO A 56 -1.72 -28.28 29.17
CA PRO A 56 -0.72 -27.24 29.25
C PRO A 56 -0.15 -26.86 27.87
N ILE A 57 0.09 -25.57 27.68
CA ILE A 57 0.79 -25.03 26.51
C ILE A 57 2.28 -24.80 26.83
N PRO A 58 3.17 -24.71 25.81
CA PRO A 58 4.62 -24.50 26.00
C PRO A 58 5.00 -23.19 26.69
N THR A 59 4.09 -22.24 26.78
CA THR A 59 4.32 -20.91 27.34
C THR A 59 3.18 -20.52 28.28
N ARG A 60 3.49 -19.79 29.35
CA ARG A 60 2.52 -19.29 30.32
C ARG A 60 1.73 -18.13 29.75
N ARG A 61 2.39 -17.24 29.00
CA ARG A 61 1.82 -16.05 28.35
C ARG A 61 2.62 -15.68 27.11
N LEU A 62 1.94 -15.05 26.16
CA LEU A 62 2.51 -14.45 24.98
C LEU A 62 2.46 -12.91 25.09
N ILE A 63 3.62 -12.27 25.04
CA ILE A 63 3.74 -10.82 24.95
C ILE A 63 4.03 -10.49 23.48
N PHE A 64 3.16 -9.71 22.85
CA PHE A 64 3.31 -9.26 21.48
C PHE A 64 3.64 -7.77 21.50
N VAL A 65 4.87 -7.41 21.13
CA VAL A 65 5.31 -6.03 20.93
C VAL A 65 5.40 -5.75 19.43
N LEU A 66 4.56 -4.85 18.93
CA LEU A 66 4.62 -4.32 17.57
C LEU A 66 5.29 -2.93 17.63
N MET A 67 6.41 -2.78 16.92
CA MET A 67 7.15 -1.52 16.77
C MET A 67 6.88 -0.98 15.37
N ASP A 68 5.95 -0.04 15.23
CA ASP A 68 5.42 0.44 13.95
C ASP A 68 6.55 1.02 13.06
N ALA A 69 6.52 0.65 11.78
CA ALA A 69 7.48 1.05 10.75
C ALA A 69 8.96 0.71 11.00
N LEU A 70 9.30 -0.09 12.01
CA LEU A 70 10.68 -0.41 12.33
C LEU A 70 11.35 -1.19 11.17
N ARG A 71 12.27 -0.52 10.47
CA ARG A 71 13.05 -1.15 9.39
C ARG A 71 13.95 -2.27 9.91
N VAL A 72 14.08 -3.32 9.11
CA VAL A 72 14.93 -4.47 9.41
C VAL A 72 16.41 -4.09 9.63
N ASP A 73 16.92 -3.09 8.92
CA ASP A 73 18.32 -2.64 9.06
C ASP A 73 18.56 -1.88 10.36
N THR A 74 17.62 -1.04 10.77
CA THR A 74 17.64 -0.31 12.05
C THR A 74 17.54 -1.29 13.21
N ALA A 75 16.62 -2.27 13.12
CA ALA A 75 16.51 -3.34 14.10
C ALA A 75 17.79 -4.18 14.22
N ASN A 76 18.50 -4.39 13.11
CA ASN A 76 19.72 -5.18 13.07
C ASN A 76 20.98 -4.45 13.56
N ASP A 77 20.94 -3.14 13.73
CA ASP A 77 22.08 -2.36 14.21
C ASP A 77 22.15 -2.34 15.76
N PRO A 78 23.11 -3.07 16.38
CA PRO A 78 23.24 -3.10 17.85
C PRO A 78 23.73 -1.77 18.45
N ALA A 79 24.22 -0.82 17.65
CA ALA A 79 24.53 0.53 18.14
C ALA A 79 23.27 1.36 18.35
N ILE A 80 22.20 1.07 17.60
CA ILE A 80 20.89 1.74 17.69
C ILE A 80 19.98 0.98 18.65
N MET A 81 19.84 -0.34 18.45
CA MET A 81 18.95 -1.22 19.20
C MET A 81 19.71 -2.35 19.92
N PRO A 82 20.52 -2.03 20.96
CA PRO A 82 21.33 -3.02 21.66
C PRO A 82 20.53 -4.09 22.38
N THR A 83 19.34 -3.77 22.91
CA THR A 83 18.50 -4.72 23.65
C THR A 83 17.93 -5.76 22.71
N LEU A 84 17.37 -5.31 21.57
CA LEU A 84 16.89 -6.20 20.52
C LEU A 84 18.02 -7.04 19.94
N GLY A 85 19.21 -6.46 19.74
CA GLY A 85 20.40 -7.17 19.29
C GLY A 85 20.87 -8.26 20.26
N ALA A 86 20.76 -8.03 21.58
CA ALA A 86 21.06 -9.01 22.61
C ALA A 86 19.99 -10.11 22.67
N LEU A 87 18.69 -9.75 22.61
CA LEU A 87 17.57 -10.70 22.58
C LEU A 87 17.69 -11.67 21.40
N ARG A 88 18.10 -11.17 20.22
CA ARG A 88 18.30 -11.97 19.00
C ARG A 88 19.23 -13.17 19.20
N GLN A 89 20.22 -13.08 20.10
CA GLN A 89 21.18 -14.16 20.35
C GLN A 89 20.55 -15.41 20.99
N GLN A 90 19.37 -15.28 21.58
CA GLN A 90 18.62 -16.35 22.24
C GLN A 90 17.19 -16.51 21.68
N ALA A 91 16.93 -15.94 20.51
CA ALA A 91 15.63 -15.92 19.86
C ALA A 91 15.62 -16.74 18.57
N ALA A 92 14.44 -17.16 18.12
CA ALA A 92 14.18 -17.43 16.71
C ALA A 92 14.00 -16.08 16.01
N TRP A 93 14.75 -15.83 14.96
CA TRP A 93 14.64 -14.57 14.22
C TRP A 93 14.71 -14.78 12.70
N ALA A 94 14.06 -13.87 11.98
CA ALA A 94 13.93 -13.88 10.54
C ALA A 94 13.74 -12.45 10.00
N THR A 95 13.91 -12.29 8.70
CA THR A 95 13.33 -11.18 7.94
C THR A 95 11.92 -11.59 7.55
N MET A 96 10.93 -10.85 8.03
CA MET A 96 9.54 -11.04 7.64
C MET A 96 9.24 -10.21 6.39
N HIS A 97 8.40 -10.73 5.51
CA HIS A 97 7.98 -10.05 4.29
C HIS A 97 6.47 -9.78 4.29
N SER A 98 6.13 -8.51 4.17
CA SER A 98 4.75 -8.05 3.94
C SER A 98 4.43 -7.89 2.46
N ARG A 99 3.22 -7.43 2.13
CA ARG A 99 2.78 -7.17 0.75
C ARG A 99 2.14 -5.79 0.63
N PRO A 100 2.21 -5.15 -0.54
CA PRO A 100 1.48 -3.91 -0.77
C PRO A 100 -0.02 -4.06 -0.54
N PRO A 101 -0.66 -3.04 0.03
CA PRO A 101 -0.07 -1.77 0.44
C PRO A 101 0.59 -1.88 1.83
N SER A 102 1.80 -1.34 1.97
CA SER A 102 2.57 -1.31 3.22
C SER A 102 2.11 -0.19 4.16
N TYR A 103 0.80 -0.12 4.40
CA TYR A 103 0.20 0.75 5.41
C TYR A 103 -0.10 -0.05 6.68
N SER A 104 -0.22 0.64 7.80
CA SER A 104 -0.36 0.04 9.11
C SER A 104 -1.66 -0.75 9.27
N ASP A 105 -2.83 -0.20 8.88
CA ASP A 105 -4.11 -0.93 8.95
C ASP A 105 -4.11 -2.28 8.19
N PRO A 106 -3.66 -2.35 6.92
CA PRO A 106 -3.43 -3.61 6.22
C PRO A 106 -2.42 -4.54 6.92
N GLY A 107 -1.31 -4.00 7.42
CA GLY A 107 -0.26 -4.75 8.11
C GLY A 107 -0.75 -5.38 9.42
N TYR A 108 -1.43 -4.60 10.26
CA TYR A 108 -2.08 -5.06 11.48
C TYR A 108 -3.05 -6.20 11.17
N SER A 109 -3.89 -6.02 10.15
CA SER A 109 -4.87 -7.03 9.74
C SER A 109 -4.19 -8.33 9.31
N ALA A 110 -3.09 -8.26 8.57
CA ALA A 110 -2.32 -9.45 8.17
C ALA A 110 -1.68 -10.17 9.36
N LEU A 111 -1.07 -9.42 10.28
CA LEU A 111 -0.42 -9.97 11.49
C LEU A 111 -1.38 -10.75 12.39
N PHE A 112 -2.63 -10.30 12.54
CA PHE A 112 -3.58 -10.90 13.47
C PHE A 112 -4.56 -11.91 12.83
N THR A 113 -4.84 -11.79 11.53
CA THR A 113 -5.69 -12.76 10.80
C THR A 113 -4.89 -13.86 10.12
N GLY A 114 -3.60 -13.63 9.87
CA GLY A 114 -2.78 -14.50 9.03
C GLY A 114 -3.18 -14.43 7.55
N ALA A 115 -3.93 -13.42 7.11
CA ALA A 115 -4.41 -13.30 5.72
C ALA A 115 -3.84 -12.04 5.07
N TRP A 116 -3.52 -12.10 3.78
CA TRP A 116 -3.05 -10.91 3.05
C TRP A 116 -4.15 -9.83 2.98
N PRO A 117 -3.80 -8.55 2.70
CA PRO A 117 -4.77 -7.45 2.66
C PRO A 117 -6.04 -7.74 1.83
N GLU A 118 -5.91 -8.50 0.74
CA GLU A 118 -7.04 -8.94 -0.10
C GLU A 118 -8.09 -9.77 0.65
N LEU A 119 -7.66 -10.68 1.55
CA LEU A 119 -8.54 -11.63 2.22
C LEU A 119 -8.81 -11.32 3.69
N SER A 120 -7.94 -10.54 4.35
CA SER A 120 -8.06 -10.18 5.77
C SER A 120 -9.31 -9.39 6.13
N ASP A 121 -9.94 -8.76 5.13
CA ASP A 121 -11.08 -7.84 5.28
C ASP A 121 -10.86 -6.67 6.26
N GLY A 122 -9.59 -6.40 6.58
CA GLY A 122 -9.18 -5.12 7.14
C GLY A 122 -9.18 -4.01 6.08
N PRO A 123 -9.02 -2.75 6.50
CA PRO A 123 -8.88 -1.64 5.55
C PRO A 123 -7.73 -1.86 4.57
N ALA A 124 -7.95 -1.53 3.30
CA ALA A 124 -6.91 -1.55 2.27
C ALA A 124 -5.94 -0.38 2.37
N MET A 125 -6.32 0.66 3.10
CA MET A 125 -5.60 1.90 3.30
C MET A 125 -5.78 2.28 4.77
N ASN A 126 -4.90 3.11 5.32
CA ASN A 126 -5.15 3.74 6.61
C ASN A 126 -6.44 4.58 6.53
N VAL A 127 -7.39 4.31 7.42
CA VAL A 127 -8.70 5.01 7.46
C VAL A 127 -8.86 5.82 8.74
N GLU A 128 -9.73 6.84 8.67
CA GLU A 128 -10.14 7.59 9.84
C GLU A 128 -10.88 6.69 10.84
N TYR A 129 -10.84 7.05 12.11
CA TYR A 129 -11.44 6.25 13.20
C TYR A 129 -12.90 5.89 12.94
N GLU A 130 -13.69 6.84 12.42
CA GLU A 130 -15.11 6.65 12.17
C GLU A 130 -15.36 5.51 11.17
N ASP A 131 -14.45 5.34 10.22
CA ASP A 131 -14.53 4.38 9.12
C ASP A 131 -13.79 3.06 9.42
N THR A 132 -12.95 3.01 10.47
CA THR A 132 -12.26 1.77 10.90
C THR A 132 -13.26 0.66 11.20
N PRO A 133 -13.23 -0.49 10.51
CA PRO A 133 -14.13 -1.60 10.76
C PRO A 133 -13.58 -2.49 11.89
N THR A 134 -14.45 -3.30 12.49
CA THR A 134 -14.01 -4.48 13.25
C THR A 134 -13.69 -5.61 12.30
N TRP A 135 -12.59 -6.33 12.56
CA TRP A 135 -12.22 -7.51 11.77
C TRP A 135 -13.38 -8.51 11.73
N THR A 136 -13.76 -8.89 10.51
CA THR A 136 -14.80 -9.89 10.25
C THR A 136 -14.21 -11.28 10.11
N GLN A 137 -12.95 -11.37 9.67
CA GLN A 137 -12.22 -12.62 9.56
C GLN A 137 -11.80 -13.09 10.95
N ASP A 138 -11.75 -14.40 11.11
CA ASP A 138 -11.23 -14.98 12.33
C ASP A 138 -9.77 -14.58 12.55
N ASN A 139 -9.41 -14.31 13.81
CA ASN A 139 -8.14 -13.68 14.17
C ASN A 139 -7.61 -14.26 15.49
N LEU A 140 -6.35 -13.95 15.79
CA LEU A 140 -5.63 -14.47 16.96
C LEU A 140 -6.36 -14.16 18.29
N PHE A 141 -6.89 -12.95 18.49
CA PHE A 141 -7.64 -12.60 19.70
C PHE A 141 -8.88 -13.49 19.87
N SER A 142 -9.64 -13.67 18.79
CA SER A 142 -10.85 -14.51 18.78
C SER A 142 -10.51 -15.98 19.01
N ALA A 143 -9.42 -16.48 18.43
CA ALA A 143 -8.92 -17.84 18.62
C ALA A 143 -8.50 -18.12 20.07
N LEU A 144 -7.76 -17.20 20.68
CA LEU A 144 -7.35 -17.30 22.09
C LEU A 144 -8.54 -17.18 23.03
N LYS A 145 -9.52 -16.32 22.71
CA LYS A 145 -10.76 -16.21 23.49
C LYS A 145 -11.54 -17.53 23.49
N ARG A 146 -11.67 -18.21 22.35
CA ARG A 146 -12.29 -19.54 22.25
C ARG A 146 -11.53 -20.60 23.04
N ARG A 147 -10.20 -20.47 23.16
CA ARG A 147 -9.36 -21.32 24.01
C ARG A 147 -9.54 -21.05 25.51
N GLY A 148 -10.26 -19.99 25.88
CA GLY A 148 -10.53 -19.58 27.25
C GLY A 148 -9.52 -18.58 27.82
N PHE A 149 -8.63 -18.04 26.99
CA PHE A 149 -7.62 -17.09 27.41
C PHE A 149 -8.15 -15.66 27.47
N GLN A 150 -7.52 -14.86 28.33
CA GLN A 150 -7.77 -13.43 28.44
C GLN A 150 -6.66 -12.65 27.74
N ALA A 151 -7.04 -11.55 27.10
CA ALA A 151 -6.12 -10.67 26.38
C ALA A 151 -6.19 -9.25 26.97
N ALA A 152 -5.02 -8.62 27.14
CA ALA A 152 -4.89 -7.21 27.44
C ALA A 152 -4.24 -6.47 26.25
N VAL A 153 -4.71 -5.27 25.96
CA VAL A 153 -4.26 -4.48 24.80
C VAL A 153 -3.84 -3.08 25.25
N SER A 154 -2.59 -2.70 25.01
CA SER A 154 -2.10 -1.33 25.17
C SER A 154 -1.61 -0.83 23.83
N ALA A 155 -2.34 0.05 23.16
CA ALA A 155 -2.02 0.39 21.78
C ALA A 155 -2.56 1.75 21.31
N TYR A 156 -2.24 2.13 20.07
CA TYR A 156 -2.91 3.22 19.37
C TYR A 156 -4.41 2.93 19.21
N TYR A 157 -5.22 3.99 19.19
CA TYR A 157 -6.68 3.86 19.31
C TYR A 157 -7.38 3.16 18.14
N TRP A 158 -6.74 2.97 17.00
CA TRP A 158 -7.32 2.21 15.88
C TRP A 158 -7.62 0.75 16.27
N PHE A 159 -6.78 0.16 17.12
CA PHE A 159 -6.97 -1.21 17.61
C PHE A 159 -8.27 -1.39 18.40
N GLU A 160 -8.84 -0.34 18.99
CA GLU A 160 -10.13 -0.39 19.66
C GLU A 160 -11.25 -0.86 18.73
N LYS A 161 -11.29 -0.36 17.49
CA LYS A 161 -12.32 -0.76 16.53
C LYS A 161 -11.93 -2.00 15.75
N LEU A 162 -10.66 -2.16 15.39
CA LEU A 162 -10.16 -3.32 14.63
C LEU A 162 -10.37 -4.62 15.41
N ILE A 163 -9.96 -4.67 16.68
CA ILE A 163 -10.05 -5.88 17.50
C ILE A 163 -11.50 -6.08 17.99
N PRO A 164 -12.10 -7.27 17.82
CA PRO A 164 -13.40 -7.55 18.39
C PRO A 164 -13.39 -7.46 19.92
N GLN A 165 -14.06 -6.46 20.49
CA GLN A 165 -13.97 -6.16 21.92
C GLN A 165 -14.49 -7.27 22.85
N TYR A 166 -15.26 -8.24 22.36
CA TYR A 166 -15.63 -9.43 23.15
C TYR A 166 -14.42 -10.33 23.48
N ALA A 167 -13.33 -10.20 22.72
CA ALA A 167 -12.08 -10.95 22.90
C ALA A 167 -11.05 -10.20 23.75
N VAL A 168 -11.33 -8.95 24.15
CA VAL A 168 -10.45 -8.11 24.96
C VAL A 168 -10.95 -8.09 26.41
N SER A 169 -10.04 -8.31 27.37
CA SER A 169 -10.37 -8.35 28.80
C SER A 169 -9.92 -7.11 29.55
N ALA A 170 -8.85 -6.44 29.10
CA ALA A 170 -8.44 -5.13 29.55
C ALA A 170 -7.83 -4.35 28.39
N SER A 171 -7.96 -3.02 28.40
CA SER A 171 -7.40 -2.19 27.34
C SER A 171 -7.00 -0.79 27.79
N PHE A 172 -6.02 -0.25 27.06
CA PHE A 172 -5.62 1.15 27.06
C PHE A 172 -5.36 1.54 25.61
N TYR A 173 -5.98 2.63 25.18
CA TYR A 173 -5.87 3.13 23.82
C TYR A 173 -5.43 4.60 23.85
N THR A 174 -4.23 4.89 23.34
CA THR A 174 -3.71 6.26 23.26
C THR A 174 -4.23 6.97 22.00
N PRO A 175 -4.62 8.25 22.08
CA PRO A 175 -4.99 9.06 20.92
C PRO A 175 -3.78 9.63 20.15
N GLY A 176 -2.58 9.56 20.71
CA GLY A 176 -1.34 10.07 20.11
C GLY A 176 -0.43 8.96 19.59
N ASP A 177 0.55 9.35 18.78
CA ASP A 177 1.49 8.51 18.03
C ASP A 177 2.97 8.85 18.32
N ASP A 178 3.22 9.79 19.24
CA ASP A 178 4.57 10.28 19.55
C ASP A 178 5.25 9.55 20.73
N GLN A 179 6.44 10.00 21.11
CA GLN A 179 7.20 9.42 22.24
C GLN A 179 6.43 9.43 23.58
N ALA A 180 5.51 10.37 23.80
CA ALA A 180 4.74 10.46 25.03
C ALA A 180 3.57 9.46 25.00
N ALA A 181 3.00 9.19 23.82
CA ALA A 181 2.03 8.14 23.62
C ALA A 181 2.63 6.75 23.89
N ASP A 182 3.80 6.43 23.32
CA ASP A 182 4.50 5.17 23.59
C ASP A 182 4.79 4.96 25.08
N ARG A 183 5.19 6.03 25.79
CA ARG A 183 5.39 5.98 27.25
C ARG A 183 4.10 5.59 27.98
N GLN A 184 2.97 6.21 27.62
CA GLN A 184 1.67 5.88 28.20
C GLN A 184 1.27 4.43 27.91
N VAL A 185 1.53 3.95 26.69
CA VAL A 185 1.26 2.57 26.29
C VAL A 185 2.04 1.59 27.18
N VAL A 186 3.34 1.79 27.36
CA VAL A 186 4.15 0.90 28.21
C VAL A 186 3.71 0.98 29.67
N ASP A 187 3.49 2.19 30.20
CA ASP A 187 3.04 2.39 31.59
C ASP A 187 1.72 1.68 31.89
N ALA A 188 0.78 1.68 30.92
CA ALA A 188 -0.49 0.97 31.04
C ALA A 188 -0.35 -0.55 30.92
N ALA A 189 0.65 -1.03 30.16
CA ALA A 189 0.88 -2.46 29.97
C ALA A 189 1.62 -3.13 31.15
N LEU A 190 2.53 -2.42 31.82
CA LEU A 190 3.38 -2.98 32.89
C LEU A 190 2.58 -3.72 33.98
N PRO A 191 1.45 -3.21 34.52
CA PRO A 191 0.66 -3.94 35.50
C PRO A 191 0.12 -5.29 35.00
N TRP A 192 -0.23 -5.40 33.71
CA TRP A 192 -0.70 -6.66 33.11
C TRP A 192 0.44 -7.65 32.90
N LEU A 193 1.68 -7.18 32.80
CA LEU A 193 2.84 -8.07 32.80
C LEU A 193 3.09 -8.72 34.16
N HIS A 194 2.54 -8.19 35.25
CA HIS A 194 2.56 -8.86 36.57
C HIS A 194 1.38 -9.80 36.79
N ASP A 195 0.27 -9.55 36.09
CA ASP A 195 -0.96 -10.31 36.21
C ASP A 195 -0.94 -11.54 35.27
N LEU A 196 -0.97 -12.73 35.85
CA LEU A 196 -0.99 -13.98 35.10
C LEU A 196 -2.38 -14.34 34.55
N GLU A 197 -3.42 -13.56 34.88
CA GLU A 197 -4.76 -13.72 34.31
C GLU A 197 -4.81 -13.44 32.80
N TYR A 198 -3.92 -12.59 32.28
CA TYR A 198 -3.80 -12.30 30.85
C TYR A 198 -2.77 -13.21 30.18
N GLN A 199 -3.20 -14.10 29.28
CA GLN A 199 -2.29 -14.98 28.52
C GLN A 199 -1.80 -14.35 27.22
N LEU A 200 -2.44 -13.28 26.76
CA LEU A 200 -1.94 -12.42 25.70
C LEU A 200 -1.86 -10.98 26.22
N VAL A 201 -0.70 -10.35 26.08
CA VAL A 201 -0.54 -8.90 26.26
C VAL A 201 0.00 -8.32 24.97
N PHE A 202 -0.79 -7.46 24.32
CA PHE A 202 -0.40 -6.77 23.10
C PHE A 202 0.00 -5.32 23.41
N ILE A 203 1.16 -4.91 22.90
CA ILE A 203 1.80 -3.61 23.11
C ILE A 203 2.16 -3.04 21.73
N HIS A 204 1.64 -1.85 21.40
CA HIS A 204 1.93 -1.15 20.14
C HIS A 204 2.75 0.12 20.39
N LEU A 205 3.86 0.28 19.68
CA LEU A 205 4.75 1.45 19.82
C LEU A 205 4.89 2.15 18.46
N ASP A 206 4.40 3.39 18.39
CA ASP A 206 4.22 4.18 17.17
C ASP A 206 5.41 5.11 16.86
N GLN A 207 6.24 5.44 17.86
CA GLN A 207 7.12 6.61 17.74
C GLN A 207 8.18 6.52 16.62
N VAL A 208 8.48 5.32 16.12
CA VAL A 208 9.39 5.11 14.99
C VAL A 208 8.72 5.52 13.68
N ASP A 209 7.47 5.10 13.44
CA ASP A 209 6.66 5.58 12.32
C ASP A 209 6.45 7.10 12.38
N TYR A 210 6.13 7.64 13.56
CA TYR A 210 6.05 9.08 13.79
C TYR A 210 7.33 9.82 13.36
N ALA A 211 8.50 9.32 13.77
CA ALA A 211 9.77 9.90 13.35
C ALA A 211 10.00 9.76 11.83
N GLY A 212 9.51 8.67 11.24
CA GLY A 212 9.43 8.44 9.81
C GLY A 212 8.73 9.58 9.06
N HIS A 213 7.50 9.92 9.47
CA HIS A 213 6.66 10.92 8.81
C HIS A 213 7.05 12.36 9.13
N TYR A 214 7.34 12.65 10.39
CA TYR A 214 7.40 14.03 10.89
C TYR A 214 8.82 14.50 11.21
N GLU A 215 9.79 13.58 11.27
CA GLU A 215 11.16 13.87 11.65
C GLU A 215 12.20 13.58 10.56
N GLY A 216 11.79 13.48 9.29
CA GLY A 216 12.68 13.43 8.14
C GLY A 216 13.13 12.03 7.71
N GLY A 217 12.54 10.99 8.32
CA GLY A 217 12.75 9.61 7.93
C GLY A 217 14.09 9.00 8.39
N PRO A 218 14.39 7.77 7.94
CA PRO A 218 15.59 7.01 8.30
C PRO A 218 16.94 7.70 8.08
N LEU A 219 17.02 8.74 7.23
CA LEU A 219 18.24 9.54 7.05
C LEU A 219 18.45 10.62 8.13
N ASP A 220 17.41 10.97 8.90
CA ASP A 220 17.52 11.94 9.98
C ASP A 220 17.97 11.26 11.29
N PRO A 221 18.92 11.84 12.05
CA PRO A 221 19.36 11.27 13.33
C PRO A 221 18.24 11.00 14.34
N ARG A 222 17.09 11.70 14.22
CA ARG A 222 15.94 11.50 15.11
C ARG A 222 15.25 10.15 14.91
N TRP A 223 15.32 9.55 13.72
CA TRP A 223 14.89 8.16 13.50
C TRP A 223 15.62 7.19 14.42
N ASN A 224 16.96 7.26 14.45
CA ASN A 224 17.76 6.40 15.34
C ASN A 224 17.50 6.69 16.81
N GLN A 225 17.17 7.95 17.17
CA GLN A 225 16.77 8.29 18.54
C GLN A 225 15.41 7.69 18.90
N ALA A 226 14.45 7.67 17.97
CA ALA A 226 13.15 7.03 18.16
C ALA A 226 13.29 5.51 18.33
N ALA A 227 14.03 4.85 17.43
CA ALA A 227 14.33 3.43 17.54
C ALA A 227 15.05 3.09 18.86
N ARG A 228 15.97 3.97 19.31
CA ARG A 228 16.64 3.81 20.59
C ARG A 228 15.69 3.93 21.79
N ARG A 229 14.75 4.86 21.78
CA ARG A 229 13.73 5.00 22.84
C ARG A 229 12.83 3.78 22.93
N VAL A 230 12.40 3.23 21.80
CA VAL A 230 11.66 1.96 21.73
C VAL A 230 12.51 0.80 22.27
N ASP A 231 13.80 0.72 21.92
CA ASP A 231 14.71 -0.30 22.46
C ASP A 231 14.90 -0.18 23.98
N ASP A 232 14.94 1.04 24.52
CA ASP A 232 15.01 1.27 25.97
C ASP A 232 13.70 0.85 26.66
N MET A 233 12.53 1.07 26.05
CA MET A 233 11.24 0.55 26.55
C MET A 233 11.17 -0.98 26.53
N LEU A 234 11.80 -1.62 25.55
CA LEU A 234 11.92 -3.08 25.51
C LEU A 234 12.68 -3.64 26.73
N VAL A 235 13.64 -2.88 27.29
CA VAL A 235 14.32 -3.27 28.54
C VAL A 235 13.34 -3.35 29.70
N GLU A 236 12.45 -2.36 29.82
CA GLU A 236 11.42 -2.33 30.87
C GLU A 236 10.47 -3.53 30.73
N ILE A 237 9.97 -3.78 29.51
CA ILE A 237 9.10 -4.93 29.22
C ILE A 237 9.81 -6.25 29.59
N LEU A 238 11.04 -6.46 29.11
CA LEU A 238 11.82 -7.67 29.38
C LEU A 238 12.10 -7.88 30.87
N SER A 239 12.22 -6.80 31.66
CA SER A 239 12.49 -6.89 33.09
C SER A 239 11.34 -7.52 33.90
N GLU A 240 10.14 -7.56 33.31
CA GLU A 240 8.93 -8.13 33.91
C GLU A 240 8.65 -9.57 33.46
N LEU A 241 9.48 -10.14 32.57
CA LEU A 241 9.25 -11.46 31.98
C LEU A 241 10.23 -12.50 32.53
N ASP A 242 9.74 -13.72 32.70
CA ASP A 242 10.60 -14.90 32.82
C ASP A 242 10.57 -15.66 31.50
N LEU A 243 11.55 -15.44 30.63
CA LEU A 243 11.61 -16.09 29.31
C LEU A 243 11.76 -17.62 29.37
N ASN A 244 11.96 -18.22 30.54
CA ASN A 244 11.85 -19.68 30.69
C ASN A 244 10.40 -20.16 30.80
N GLN A 245 9.46 -19.25 31.03
CA GLN A 245 8.03 -19.52 31.21
C GLN A 245 7.16 -18.74 30.23
N ASP A 246 7.56 -17.52 29.85
CA ASP A 246 6.83 -16.62 28.96
C ASP A 246 7.48 -16.58 27.57
N THR A 247 6.70 -16.19 26.57
CA THR A 247 7.17 -15.94 25.20
C THR A 247 7.00 -14.47 24.86
N LEU A 248 8.02 -13.89 24.23
CA LEU A 248 8.00 -12.53 23.70
C LEU A 248 8.14 -12.58 22.17
N LEU A 249 7.23 -11.89 21.48
CA LEU A 249 7.34 -11.55 20.07
C LEU A 249 7.62 -10.05 19.94
N VAL A 250 8.64 -9.70 19.14
CA VAL A 250 8.92 -8.34 18.69
C VAL A 250 8.96 -8.34 17.17
N LEU A 251 8.15 -7.50 16.53
CA LEU A 251 8.13 -7.35 15.07
C LEU A 251 7.70 -5.94 14.62
N SER A 252 7.74 -5.70 13.31
CA SER A 252 7.15 -4.52 12.65
C SER A 252 6.04 -4.95 11.68
N ASP A 253 5.14 -4.04 11.34
CA ASP A 253 4.06 -4.17 10.37
C ASP A 253 4.45 -3.67 8.97
N HIS A 254 5.39 -2.73 8.88
CA HIS A 254 6.04 -2.32 7.63
C HIS A 254 7.43 -1.70 7.89
N GLY A 255 8.07 -1.20 6.83
CA GLY A 255 9.26 -0.36 6.92
C GLY A 255 9.01 1.08 6.48
N MET A 256 10.07 1.81 6.13
CA MET A 256 10.01 3.24 5.82
C MET A 256 11.03 3.61 4.73
N ILE A 257 10.65 4.40 3.72
CA ILE A 257 11.62 4.90 2.73
C ILE A 257 12.55 5.93 3.38
N ASP A 258 13.77 6.05 2.87
CA ASP A 258 14.87 6.86 3.45
C ASP A 258 14.51 8.29 3.86
N ARG A 259 13.57 8.93 3.15
CA ARG A 259 13.15 10.33 3.37
C ARG A 259 11.82 10.47 4.11
N GLY A 260 11.25 9.37 4.60
CA GLY A 260 9.92 9.31 5.19
C GLY A 260 8.83 8.94 4.19
N GLY A 261 7.90 8.09 4.62
CA GLY A 261 6.76 7.55 3.88
C GLY A 261 6.79 6.02 3.65
N HIS A 262 5.60 5.44 3.49
CA HIS A 262 5.35 4.01 3.28
C HIS A 262 3.98 3.82 2.58
N GLY A 263 3.57 2.57 2.34
CA GLY A 263 2.36 2.21 1.58
C GLY A 263 2.66 1.64 0.19
N GLY A 264 3.89 1.81 -0.31
CA GLY A 264 4.34 1.36 -1.62
C GLY A 264 4.83 -0.09 -1.68
N HIS A 265 5.67 -0.34 -2.67
CA HIS A 265 6.17 -1.67 -3.07
C HIS A 265 7.71 -1.75 -3.05
N GLU A 266 8.35 -0.75 -2.46
CA GLU A 266 9.80 -0.77 -2.24
C GLU A 266 10.14 -1.89 -1.25
N ALA A 267 11.19 -2.66 -1.53
CA ALA A 267 11.58 -3.77 -0.65
C ALA A 267 11.79 -3.33 0.81
N ILE A 268 12.33 -2.12 1.02
CA ILE A 268 12.61 -1.60 2.37
C ILE A 268 11.36 -1.28 3.18
N VAL A 269 10.19 -1.11 2.55
CA VAL A 269 8.91 -0.92 3.25
C VAL A 269 8.12 -2.23 3.37
N LEU A 270 8.65 -3.33 2.83
CA LEU A 270 8.04 -4.67 2.84
C LEU A 270 8.91 -5.72 3.55
N GLN A 271 9.94 -5.27 4.27
CA GLN A 271 10.88 -6.12 5.00
C GLN A 271 10.93 -5.68 6.45
N GLU A 272 10.43 -6.53 7.32
CA GLU A 272 10.22 -6.25 8.72
C GLU A 272 11.09 -7.17 9.60
N PRO A 273 11.60 -6.68 10.74
CA PRO A 273 12.24 -7.55 11.72
C PRO A 273 11.20 -8.51 12.33
N PHE A 274 11.60 -9.76 12.56
CA PHE A 274 10.86 -10.72 13.35
C PHE A 274 11.78 -11.36 14.40
N ILE A 275 11.42 -11.24 15.67
CA ILE A 275 12.15 -11.84 16.80
C ILE A 275 11.14 -12.50 17.74
N LEU A 276 11.23 -13.83 17.89
CA LEU A 276 10.43 -14.62 18.83
C LEU A 276 11.37 -15.27 19.85
N ALA A 277 11.15 -15.06 21.14
CA ALA A 277 12.06 -15.51 22.20
C ALA A 277 11.30 -16.09 23.41
N GLY A 278 11.94 -17.01 24.11
CA GLY A 278 11.46 -17.55 25.38
C GLY A 278 10.84 -18.95 25.29
N ALA A 279 9.88 -19.25 26.17
CA ALA A 279 9.33 -20.58 26.34
C ALA A 279 8.66 -21.09 25.06
N GLY A 280 8.87 -22.37 24.74
CA GLY A 280 8.33 -22.98 23.52
C GLY A 280 9.03 -22.57 22.22
N VAL A 281 10.10 -21.78 22.27
CA VAL A 281 10.83 -21.30 21.08
C VAL A 281 12.19 -22.02 20.94
N LYS A 282 12.57 -22.31 19.70
CA LYS A 282 13.88 -22.83 19.32
C LYS A 282 14.74 -21.69 18.77
N PRO A 283 15.79 -21.24 19.47
CA PRO A 283 16.64 -20.16 18.99
C PRO A 283 17.35 -20.50 17.67
N GLY A 284 17.44 -19.53 16.77
CA GLY A 284 18.07 -19.71 15.47
C GLY A 284 17.80 -18.57 14.50
N ASN A 285 18.62 -18.49 13.45
CA ASN A 285 18.32 -17.67 12.27
C ASN A 285 17.60 -18.54 11.25
N TYR A 286 16.38 -18.15 10.87
CA TYR A 286 15.52 -18.90 9.97
C TYR A 286 15.40 -18.29 8.57
N GLY A 287 16.15 -17.21 8.28
CA GLY A 287 16.13 -16.57 6.97
C GLY A 287 14.89 -15.72 6.77
N ASP A 288 14.06 -16.10 5.80
CA ASP A 288 12.89 -15.34 5.36
C ASP A 288 11.57 -16.05 5.75
N ILE A 289 10.60 -15.28 6.22
CA ILE A 289 9.23 -15.73 6.52
C ILE A 289 8.22 -14.75 5.93
N ASP A 290 6.97 -15.17 5.76
CA ASP A 290 5.90 -14.27 5.34
C ASP A 290 5.16 -13.71 6.56
N MET A 291 4.67 -12.46 6.49
CA MET A 291 3.91 -11.82 7.58
C MET A 291 2.66 -12.61 7.99
N VAL A 292 2.03 -13.28 7.04
CA VAL A 292 0.87 -14.13 7.27
C VAL A 292 1.18 -15.39 8.08
N ASP A 293 2.45 -15.75 8.26
CA ASP A 293 2.88 -16.90 9.07
C ASP A 293 2.78 -16.60 10.58
N VAL A 294 2.66 -15.33 10.98
CA VAL A 294 2.66 -14.90 12.40
C VAL A 294 1.45 -15.46 13.15
N ALA A 295 0.23 -15.11 12.73
CA ALA A 295 -1.01 -15.52 13.41
C ALA A 295 -1.13 -17.05 13.58
N PRO A 296 -0.96 -17.91 12.54
CA PRO A 296 -1.06 -19.35 12.69
C PRO A 296 0.06 -19.92 13.58
N THR A 297 1.26 -19.34 13.55
CA THR A 297 2.38 -19.75 14.41
C THR A 297 2.09 -19.50 15.88
N LEU A 298 1.59 -18.31 16.22
CA LEU A 298 1.23 -17.96 17.60
C LEU A 298 0.00 -18.76 18.07
N ALA A 299 -0.97 -19.01 17.19
CA ALA A 299 -2.11 -19.88 17.51
C ALA A 299 -1.65 -21.31 17.85
N ALA A 300 -0.70 -21.87 17.09
CA ALA A 300 -0.13 -23.19 17.37
C ALA A 300 0.66 -23.22 18.69
N LEU A 301 1.49 -22.20 18.95
CA LEU A 301 2.21 -22.06 20.22
C LEU A 301 1.24 -22.02 21.42
N MET A 302 0.10 -21.34 21.26
CA MET A 302 -0.90 -21.17 22.32
C MET A 302 -1.97 -22.28 22.32
N GLY A 303 -1.85 -23.32 21.49
CA GLY A 303 -2.82 -24.42 21.40
C GLY A 303 -4.23 -24.00 20.97
N ALA A 304 -4.38 -22.83 20.35
CA ALA A 304 -5.64 -22.30 19.83
C ALA A 304 -5.95 -22.87 18.43
N ASN A 305 -7.09 -22.51 17.86
CA ASN A 305 -7.39 -22.87 16.48
C ASN A 305 -6.58 -21.99 15.51
N ILE A 306 -6.21 -22.53 14.35
CA ILE A 306 -5.64 -21.72 13.27
C ILE A 306 -6.72 -20.72 12.81
N PRO A 307 -6.40 -19.41 12.67
CA PRO A 307 -7.34 -18.43 12.14
C PRO A 307 -7.92 -18.88 10.80
N ALA A 308 -9.24 -18.78 10.67
CA ALA A 308 -9.99 -19.39 9.57
C ALA A 308 -9.53 -18.93 8.17
N SER A 309 -9.12 -17.68 8.04
CA SER A 309 -8.68 -17.07 6.77
C SER A 309 -7.16 -17.08 6.60
N SER A 310 -6.42 -17.74 7.49
CA SER A 310 -4.96 -17.79 7.44
C SER A 310 -4.48 -18.35 6.10
N GLN A 311 -3.57 -17.60 5.47
CA GLN A 311 -2.84 -17.97 4.27
C GLN A 311 -1.41 -18.43 4.58
N GLY A 312 -0.89 -18.08 5.77
CA GLY A 312 0.44 -18.48 6.20
C GLY A 312 0.51 -19.89 6.77
N ARG A 313 1.74 -20.40 6.82
CA ARG A 313 2.09 -21.67 7.44
C ARG A 313 2.43 -21.48 8.91
N VAL A 314 2.38 -22.57 9.67
CA VAL A 314 2.93 -22.60 11.04
C VAL A 314 4.44 -22.80 10.96
N LEU A 315 5.22 -21.89 11.54
CA LEU A 315 6.69 -21.95 11.62
C LEU A 315 7.15 -22.99 12.66
N THR A 316 6.76 -24.26 12.48
CA THR A 316 7.03 -25.36 13.42
C THR A 316 8.52 -25.58 13.68
N GLU A 317 9.38 -25.20 12.73
CA GLU A 317 10.83 -25.23 12.86
C GLU A 317 11.36 -24.27 13.93
N MET A 318 10.62 -23.19 14.24
CA MET A 318 10.92 -22.23 15.30
C MET A 318 10.36 -22.64 16.66
N LEU A 319 9.50 -23.66 16.73
CA LEU A 319 8.72 -23.97 17.94
C LEU A 319 9.05 -25.36 18.51
N ALA A 320 9.12 -25.43 19.84
CA ALA A 320 9.12 -26.68 20.61
C ALA A 320 7.68 -27.04 21.03
N LEU A 321 6.89 -27.48 20.06
CA LEU A 321 5.47 -27.81 20.26
C LEU A 321 5.27 -29.11 21.04
N PRO A 322 4.16 -29.25 21.81
CA PRO A 322 3.76 -30.52 22.40
C PRO A 322 3.46 -31.56 21.31
N PRO A 323 3.72 -32.86 21.56
CA PRO A 323 3.44 -33.93 20.60
C PRO A 323 2.00 -33.95 20.10
N GLU A 324 1.05 -33.59 20.97
CA GLU A 324 -0.38 -33.50 20.66
C GLU A 324 -0.67 -32.44 19.59
N VAL A 325 -0.04 -31.26 19.70
CA VAL A 325 -0.16 -30.19 18.69
C VAL A 325 0.47 -30.64 17.39
N THR A 326 1.68 -31.20 17.43
CA THR A 326 2.37 -31.68 16.22
C THR A 326 1.57 -32.75 15.48
N ALA A 327 0.88 -33.64 16.22
CA ALA A 327 0.04 -34.67 15.64
C ALA A 327 -1.27 -34.13 15.04
N ALA A 328 -1.90 -33.14 15.67
CA ALA A 328 -3.18 -32.56 15.22
C ALA A 328 -3.02 -31.56 14.07
N LEU A 329 -1.85 -30.92 13.95
CA LEU A 329 -1.64 -29.79 13.05
C LEU A 329 -1.91 -30.09 11.56
N PRO A 330 -1.47 -31.22 10.97
CA PRO A 330 -1.73 -31.50 9.55
C PRO A 330 -3.22 -31.58 9.20
N GLU A 331 -4.02 -32.21 10.06
CA GLU A 331 -5.48 -32.31 9.87
C GLU A 331 -6.15 -30.94 10.03
N ALA A 332 -5.76 -30.18 11.05
CA ALA A 332 -6.28 -28.84 11.29
C ALA A 332 -5.97 -27.88 10.12
N LEU A 333 -4.73 -27.90 9.61
CA LEU A 333 -4.33 -27.11 8.44
C LEU A 333 -5.06 -27.53 7.18
N THR A 334 -5.18 -28.84 6.91
CA THR A 334 -5.93 -29.34 5.74
C THR A 334 -7.38 -28.87 5.79
N ALA A 335 -8.03 -28.98 6.94
CA ALA A 335 -9.41 -28.55 7.10
C ALA A 335 -9.57 -27.03 6.99
N GLN A 336 -8.66 -26.24 7.57
CA GLN A 336 -8.69 -24.78 7.51
C GLN A 336 -8.43 -24.27 6.08
N GLN A 337 -7.35 -24.71 5.44
CA GLN A 337 -7.00 -24.32 4.06
C GLN A 337 -8.07 -24.75 3.06
N GLY A 338 -8.66 -25.94 3.22
CA GLY A 338 -9.78 -26.39 2.39
C GLY A 338 -11.01 -25.48 2.51
N ARG A 339 -11.41 -25.11 3.74
CA ARG A 339 -12.53 -24.17 3.96
C ARG A 339 -12.26 -22.79 3.35
N LEU A 340 -11.02 -22.29 3.48
CA LEU A 340 -10.63 -21.01 2.88
C LEU A 340 -10.71 -21.07 1.35
N LEU A 341 -10.16 -22.12 0.73
CA LEU A 341 -10.20 -22.33 -0.71
C LEU A 341 -11.64 -22.41 -1.22
N ASP A 342 -12.49 -23.23 -0.59
CA ASP A 342 -13.89 -23.37 -0.96
C ASP A 342 -14.65 -22.04 -0.86
N ALA A 343 -14.49 -21.31 0.26
CA ALA A 343 -15.12 -20.02 0.47
C ALA A 343 -14.67 -18.99 -0.58
N TYR A 344 -13.37 -18.94 -0.88
CA TYR A 344 -12.83 -17.99 -1.84
C TYR A 344 -13.28 -18.30 -3.27
N GLN A 345 -13.17 -19.55 -3.72
CA GLN A 345 -13.62 -19.95 -5.06
C GLN A 345 -15.10 -19.68 -5.29
N ALA A 346 -15.93 -19.91 -4.26
CA ALA A 346 -17.35 -19.56 -4.30
C ALA A 346 -17.56 -18.04 -4.38
N ALA A 347 -16.85 -17.25 -3.57
CA ALA A 347 -16.97 -15.79 -3.55
C ALA A 347 -16.52 -15.13 -4.86
N ILE A 348 -15.46 -15.66 -5.49
CA ILE A 348 -14.97 -15.15 -6.77
C ILE A 348 -15.56 -15.88 -7.98
N GLU A 349 -16.48 -16.81 -7.80
CA GLU A 349 -17.10 -17.59 -8.87
C GLU A 349 -16.08 -18.23 -9.84
N SER A 350 -14.92 -18.65 -9.31
CA SER A 350 -13.83 -19.24 -10.09
C SER A 350 -13.30 -20.46 -9.37
N HIS A 351 -13.41 -21.61 -10.02
CA HIS A 351 -13.10 -22.90 -9.42
C HIS A 351 -11.93 -23.53 -10.14
N VAL A 352 -10.94 -23.97 -9.38
CA VAL A 352 -9.85 -24.81 -9.87
C VAL A 352 -9.86 -26.13 -9.09
N THR A 353 -9.22 -27.14 -9.65
CA THR A 353 -8.96 -28.38 -8.92
C THR A 353 -7.73 -28.17 -8.06
N LEU A 354 -7.82 -28.52 -6.77
CA LEU A 354 -6.65 -28.62 -5.92
C LEU A 354 -5.76 -29.77 -6.40
N GLU A 355 -4.52 -29.46 -6.75
CA GLU A 355 -3.47 -30.46 -7.00
C GLU A 355 -2.72 -30.69 -5.67
N PRO A 356 -2.87 -31.85 -5.01
CA PRO A 356 -2.28 -32.08 -3.70
C PRO A 356 -0.74 -32.05 -3.77
N GLY A 357 -0.12 -31.22 -2.93
CA GLY A 357 1.33 -31.15 -2.76
C GLY A 357 1.81 -31.78 -1.45
N GLU A 358 3.12 -31.89 -1.27
CA GLU A 358 3.72 -32.29 0.02
C GLU A 358 3.46 -31.24 1.11
N ASP A 359 3.45 -29.96 0.74
CA ASP A 359 3.07 -28.85 1.62
C ASP A 359 1.59 -28.50 1.44
N ILE A 360 0.82 -28.69 2.51
CA ILE A 360 -0.62 -28.43 2.57
C ILE A 360 -0.90 -26.95 2.28
N VAL A 361 -0.18 -26.03 2.91
CA VAL A 361 -0.44 -24.60 2.78
C VAL A 361 -0.06 -24.15 1.38
N ALA A 362 1.14 -24.49 0.90
CA ALA A 362 1.60 -24.09 -0.43
C ALA A 362 0.65 -24.55 -1.55
N SER A 363 0.22 -25.82 -1.53
CA SER A 363 -0.71 -26.35 -2.54
C SER A 363 -2.08 -25.66 -2.55
N HIS A 364 -2.61 -25.27 -1.39
CA HIS A 364 -3.86 -24.52 -1.32
C HIS A 364 -3.69 -23.05 -1.72
N GLN A 365 -2.57 -22.41 -1.38
CA GLN A 365 -2.27 -21.04 -1.81
C GLN A 365 -2.08 -20.96 -3.33
N ASP A 366 -1.42 -21.96 -3.94
CA ASP A 366 -1.30 -22.08 -5.40
C ASP A 366 -2.67 -22.21 -6.06
N ALA A 367 -3.60 -22.95 -5.45
CA ALA A 367 -4.98 -23.08 -5.92
C ALA A 367 -5.77 -21.76 -5.81
N LEU A 368 -5.66 -21.04 -4.68
CA LEU A 368 -6.25 -19.71 -4.50
C LEU A 368 -5.74 -18.73 -5.57
N GLU A 369 -4.41 -18.70 -5.79
CA GLU A 369 -3.79 -17.83 -6.80
C GLU A 369 -4.19 -18.23 -8.23
N SER A 370 -4.31 -19.52 -8.50
CA SER A 370 -4.76 -20.04 -9.81
C SER A 370 -6.21 -19.65 -10.09
N ALA A 371 -7.11 -19.78 -9.12
CA ALA A 371 -8.51 -19.36 -9.25
C ALA A 371 -8.63 -17.85 -9.51
N ARG A 372 -7.89 -17.04 -8.73
CA ARG A 372 -7.82 -15.58 -8.92
C ARG A 372 -7.30 -15.23 -10.33
N SER A 373 -6.19 -15.86 -10.73
CA SER A 373 -5.54 -15.61 -12.02
C SER A 373 -6.44 -15.99 -13.20
N LEU A 374 -7.17 -17.10 -13.10
CA LEU A 374 -8.13 -17.52 -14.12
C LEU A 374 -9.25 -16.49 -14.32
N ARG A 375 -9.84 -15.99 -13.22
CA ARG A 375 -10.85 -14.92 -13.30
C ARG A 375 -10.27 -13.64 -13.88
N LEU A 376 -9.11 -13.19 -13.39
CA LEU A 376 -8.44 -11.99 -13.88
C LEU A 376 -8.16 -12.08 -15.38
N GLN A 377 -7.62 -13.19 -15.88
CA GLN A 377 -7.32 -13.35 -17.32
C GLN A 377 -8.56 -13.17 -18.20
N ASN A 378 -9.73 -13.64 -17.76
CA ASN A 378 -11.00 -13.44 -18.47
C ASN A 378 -11.42 -11.95 -18.51
N GLU A 379 -11.06 -11.18 -17.48
CA GLU A 379 -11.32 -9.74 -17.40
C GLU A 379 -10.27 -8.91 -18.18
N LEU A 380 -9.01 -9.35 -18.23
CA LEU A 380 -7.90 -8.62 -18.85
C LEU A 380 -8.04 -8.48 -20.38
N LEU A 381 -8.44 -9.56 -21.07
CA LEU A 381 -8.49 -9.58 -22.54
C LEU A 381 -9.42 -8.51 -23.15
N PRO A 382 -10.70 -8.38 -22.74
CA PRO A 382 -11.57 -7.33 -23.29
C PRO A 382 -11.07 -5.92 -22.96
N ARG A 383 -10.50 -5.71 -21.76
CA ARG A 383 -9.91 -4.42 -21.36
C ARG A 383 -8.71 -4.07 -22.25
N PHE A 384 -7.84 -5.05 -22.51
CA PHE A 384 -6.70 -4.89 -23.40
C PHE A 384 -7.12 -4.54 -24.83
N ILE A 385 -8.11 -5.24 -25.40
CA ILE A 385 -8.61 -4.95 -26.74
C ILE A 385 -9.13 -3.50 -26.81
N LEU A 386 -9.93 -3.07 -25.82
CA LEU A 386 -10.43 -1.70 -25.77
C LEU A 386 -9.30 -0.68 -25.68
N ALA A 387 -8.33 -0.88 -24.78
CA ALA A 387 -7.17 -0.01 -24.63
C ALA A 387 -6.33 0.07 -25.92
N ALA A 388 -6.12 -1.06 -26.61
CA ALA A 388 -5.39 -1.12 -27.87
C ALA A 388 -6.12 -0.38 -29.00
N LEU A 389 -7.44 -0.54 -29.11
CA LEU A 389 -8.26 0.17 -30.10
C LEU A 389 -8.26 1.70 -29.85
N LEU A 390 -8.38 2.13 -28.60
CA LEU A 390 -8.31 3.54 -28.23
C LEU A 390 -6.93 4.13 -28.56
N THR A 391 -5.86 3.41 -28.22
CA THR A 391 -4.48 3.81 -28.53
C THR A 391 -4.27 3.94 -30.04
N LEU A 392 -4.69 2.94 -30.82
CA LEU A 392 -4.58 2.95 -32.28
C LEU A 392 -5.39 4.08 -32.91
N MET A 393 -6.61 4.33 -32.45
CA MET A 393 -7.46 5.43 -32.92
C MET A 393 -6.78 6.78 -32.73
N LEU A 394 -6.21 7.03 -31.54
CA LEU A 394 -5.51 8.29 -31.23
C LEU A 394 -4.21 8.42 -32.05
N LEU A 395 -3.46 7.34 -32.21
CA LEU A 395 -2.25 7.30 -33.03
C LEU A 395 -2.55 7.64 -34.50
N VAL A 396 -3.56 6.99 -35.08
CA VAL A 396 -4.00 7.24 -36.47
C VAL A 396 -4.46 8.69 -36.64
N TRP A 397 -5.18 9.24 -35.66
CA TRP A 397 -5.63 10.63 -35.69
C TRP A 397 -4.46 11.62 -35.82
N PHE A 398 -3.38 11.42 -35.05
CA PHE A 398 -2.19 12.27 -35.13
C PHE A 398 -1.39 12.07 -36.42
N ILE A 399 -1.16 10.81 -36.83
CA ILE A 399 -0.38 10.52 -38.04
C ILE A 399 -1.06 11.09 -39.30
N TRP A 400 -2.37 10.92 -39.43
CA TRP A 400 -3.08 11.32 -40.65
C TRP A 400 -3.41 12.81 -40.72
N LYS A 401 -3.71 13.48 -39.60
CA LYS A 401 -4.13 14.89 -39.63
C LYS A 401 -3.01 15.90 -39.34
N ARG A 402 -1.83 15.45 -38.90
CA ARG A 402 -0.79 16.33 -38.32
C ARG A 402 0.66 16.02 -38.72
N ARG A 403 0.87 15.33 -39.86
CA ARG A 403 2.20 14.85 -40.30
C ARG A 403 3.33 15.90 -40.26
N GLU A 404 3.06 17.16 -40.61
CA GLU A 404 4.08 18.23 -40.65
C GLU A 404 4.49 18.75 -39.27
N ASP A 405 3.54 18.85 -38.32
CA ASP A 405 3.79 19.36 -36.98
C ASP A 405 4.14 18.24 -35.97
N LEU A 406 3.95 16.97 -36.35
CA LEU A 406 4.15 15.79 -35.49
C LEU A 406 5.56 15.71 -34.84
N PRO A 407 6.69 15.96 -35.55
CA PRO A 407 8.01 15.94 -34.90
C PRO A 407 8.13 16.95 -33.75
N TRP A 408 7.43 18.08 -33.85
CA TRP A 408 7.43 19.12 -32.82
C TRP A 408 6.58 18.74 -31.61
N TYR A 409 5.46 18.05 -31.84
CA TYR A 409 4.67 17.49 -30.74
C TYR A 409 5.46 16.41 -29.99
N ILE A 410 6.18 15.54 -30.71
CA ILE A 410 7.07 14.54 -30.10
C ILE A 410 8.16 15.22 -29.27
N LEU A 411 8.88 16.20 -29.85
CA LEU A 411 9.94 16.91 -29.14
C LEU A 411 9.42 17.61 -27.88
N ALA A 412 8.30 18.32 -27.97
CA ALA A 412 7.68 18.98 -26.84
C ALA A 412 7.28 17.98 -25.73
N SER A 413 6.65 16.86 -26.11
CA SER A 413 6.31 15.81 -25.16
C SER A 413 7.54 15.20 -24.47
N LEU A 414 8.64 14.99 -25.20
CA LEU A 414 9.88 14.51 -24.59
C LEU A 414 10.45 15.52 -23.59
N ILE A 415 10.42 16.81 -23.90
CA ILE A 415 10.83 17.87 -22.96
C ILE A 415 9.90 17.88 -21.74
N TYR A 416 8.59 17.76 -21.94
CA TYR A 416 7.61 17.70 -20.85
C TYR A 416 7.91 16.54 -19.90
N LEU A 417 8.03 15.32 -20.44
CA LEU A 417 8.32 14.13 -19.65
C LEU A 417 9.66 14.24 -18.94
N LEU A 418 10.70 14.73 -19.62
CA LEU A 418 12.02 14.96 -19.01
C LEU A 418 11.93 15.92 -17.83
N LEU A 419 11.27 17.07 -17.98
CA LEU A 419 11.16 18.07 -16.93
C LEU A 419 10.33 17.58 -15.75
N PHE A 420 9.22 16.89 -16.01
CA PHE A 420 8.39 16.31 -14.96
C PHE A 420 9.21 15.29 -14.14
N ASN A 421 9.85 14.33 -14.81
CA ASN A 421 10.63 13.26 -14.16
C ASN A 421 11.89 13.79 -13.48
N LEU A 422 12.55 14.81 -14.05
CA LEU A 422 13.70 15.48 -13.44
C LEU A 422 13.31 16.08 -12.08
N ARG A 423 12.19 16.82 -12.01
CA ARG A 423 11.73 17.36 -10.73
C ARG A 423 11.28 16.24 -9.79
N TYR A 424 10.41 15.35 -10.25
CA TYR A 424 9.77 14.32 -9.44
C TYR A 424 10.78 13.36 -8.82
N ALA A 425 11.58 12.68 -9.64
CA ALA A 425 12.42 11.57 -9.19
C ALA A 425 13.85 12.01 -8.82
N LEU A 426 14.43 12.97 -9.52
CA LEU A 426 15.85 13.32 -9.37
C LEU A 426 16.11 14.49 -8.42
N ILE A 427 15.30 15.55 -8.49
CA ILE A 427 15.48 16.73 -7.62
C ILE A 427 14.81 16.47 -6.26
N ASP A 428 13.54 16.07 -6.27
CA ASP A 428 12.75 15.94 -5.04
C ASP A 428 12.78 14.50 -4.48
N GLY A 429 13.38 13.55 -5.20
CA GLY A 429 13.63 12.19 -4.72
C GLY A 429 12.37 11.35 -4.48
N ARG A 430 11.23 11.68 -5.10
CA ARG A 430 9.99 10.92 -4.94
C ARG A 430 10.06 9.60 -5.70
N THR A 431 9.56 8.55 -5.08
CA THR A 431 9.32 7.24 -5.67
C THR A 431 7.98 7.21 -6.41
N TYR A 432 7.89 6.36 -7.43
CA TYR A 432 6.65 6.13 -8.17
C TYR A 432 5.77 5.09 -7.45
N SER A 433 5.45 5.38 -6.19
CA SER A 433 4.65 4.53 -5.33
C SER A 433 3.87 5.36 -4.30
N LEU A 434 2.99 4.68 -3.57
CA LEU A 434 2.26 5.26 -2.45
C LEU A 434 3.18 5.75 -1.31
N SER A 435 4.41 5.23 -1.20
CA SER A 435 5.41 5.64 -0.20
C SER A 435 5.81 7.11 -0.28
N SER A 436 5.65 7.76 -1.44
CA SER A 436 5.93 9.19 -1.59
C SER A 436 4.71 10.10 -1.41
N VAL A 437 3.59 9.56 -0.94
CA VAL A 437 2.33 10.28 -0.76
C VAL A 437 2.16 10.64 0.72
N ALA A 438 2.55 11.86 1.09
CA ALA A 438 2.30 12.37 2.44
C ALA A 438 0.80 12.65 2.69
N SER A 439 0.07 13.08 1.65
CA SER A 439 -1.39 13.22 1.68
C SER A 439 -1.95 13.34 0.27
N ALA A 440 -3.26 13.15 0.11
CA ALA A 440 -3.95 13.37 -1.16
C ALA A 440 -3.74 14.82 -1.69
N ASN A 441 -3.80 15.80 -0.80
CA ASN A 441 -3.60 17.22 -1.14
C ASN A 441 -2.17 17.50 -1.61
N ASP A 442 -1.16 16.95 -0.93
CA ASP A 442 0.24 17.08 -1.36
C ASP A 442 0.44 16.51 -2.76
N LEU A 443 -0.02 15.29 -3.01
CA LEU A 443 0.10 14.64 -4.31
C LEU A 443 -0.54 15.45 -5.43
N ILE A 444 -1.76 15.96 -5.21
CA ILE A 444 -2.49 16.78 -6.19
C ILE A 444 -1.75 18.08 -6.47
N LEU A 445 -1.39 18.85 -5.44
CA LEU A 445 -0.74 20.16 -5.60
C LEU A 445 0.64 20.03 -6.22
N TYR A 446 1.44 19.06 -5.76
CA TYR A 446 2.76 18.78 -6.28
C TYR A 446 2.69 18.41 -7.76
N THR A 447 1.87 17.42 -8.12
CA THR A 447 1.72 16.94 -9.50
C THR A 447 1.21 18.04 -10.41
N THR A 448 0.22 18.81 -9.97
CA THR A 448 -0.35 19.93 -10.73
C THR A 448 0.70 21.00 -11.00
N SER A 449 1.45 21.42 -9.98
CA SER A 449 2.49 22.45 -10.14
C SER A 449 3.62 22.00 -11.08
N THR A 450 4.08 20.74 -10.94
CA THR A 450 5.14 20.16 -11.77
C THR A 450 4.69 20.03 -13.22
N ALA A 451 3.49 19.48 -13.46
CA ALA A 451 2.94 19.31 -14.80
C ALA A 451 2.67 20.66 -15.47
N ALA A 452 2.14 21.65 -14.76
CA ALA A 452 1.90 22.98 -15.31
C ALA A 452 3.21 23.66 -15.73
N MET A 453 4.25 23.60 -14.90
CA MET A 453 5.58 24.16 -15.20
C MET A 453 6.24 23.45 -16.39
N ALA A 454 6.24 22.11 -16.38
CA ALA A 454 6.80 21.31 -17.46
C ALA A 454 6.09 21.60 -18.80
N LEU A 455 4.76 21.73 -18.78
CA LEU A 455 3.97 22.08 -19.97
C LEU A 455 4.32 23.48 -20.48
N LEU A 456 4.39 24.47 -19.59
CA LEU A 456 4.68 25.85 -19.96
C LEU A 456 6.07 25.97 -20.63
N VAL A 457 7.10 25.35 -20.04
CA VAL A 457 8.47 25.36 -20.57
C VAL A 457 8.53 24.63 -21.91
N SER A 458 7.97 23.41 -21.97
CA SER A 458 7.92 22.61 -23.20
C SER A 458 7.23 23.35 -24.35
N TRP A 459 6.06 23.94 -24.08
CA TRP A 459 5.31 24.73 -25.04
C TRP A 459 6.11 25.96 -25.50
N MET A 460 6.69 26.73 -24.57
CA MET A 460 7.40 27.96 -24.92
C MET A 460 8.61 27.68 -25.81
N VAL A 461 9.45 26.72 -25.41
CA VAL A 461 10.66 26.35 -26.16
C VAL A 461 10.29 25.91 -27.57
N THR A 462 9.34 24.99 -27.71
CA THR A 462 8.99 24.43 -29.02
C THR A 462 8.22 25.43 -29.88
N ALA A 463 7.34 26.25 -29.30
CA ALA A 463 6.61 27.29 -30.03
C ALA A 463 7.53 28.37 -30.61
N LEU A 464 8.59 28.75 -29.87
CA LEU A 464 9.57 29.73 -30.34
C LEU A 464 10.45 29.17 -31.46
N VAL A 465 10.99 27.97 -31.28
CA VAL A 465 11.88 27.33 -32.27
C VAL A 465 11.12 27.02 -33.55
N HIS A 466 9.89 26.52 -33.44
CA HIS A 466 9.01 26.24 -34.59
C HIS A 466 8.30 27.49 -35.15
N LYS A 467 8.62 28.68 -34.62
CA LYS A 467 8.10 29.98 -35.06
C LYS A 467 6.57 30.02 -35.11
N VAL A 468 5.91 29.34 -34.18
CA VAL A 468 4.45 29.20 -34.13
C VAL A 468 3.76 30.56 -34.08
N PHE A 469 4.33 31.52 -33.36
CA PHE A 469 3.78 32.87 -33.24
C PHE A 469 3.91 33.74 -34.50
N ARG A 470 4.64 33.28 -35.54
CA ARG A 470 4.64 33.92 -36.86
C ARG A 470 3.46 33.46 -37.73
N ARG A 471 2.79 32.37 -37.35
CA ARG A 471 1.57 31.89 -38.01
C ARG A 471 0.39 32.82 -37.69
N LEU A 472 -0.75 32.62 -38.36
CA LEU A 472 -1.97 33.34 -37.98
C LEU A 472 -2.33 33.02 -36.51
N PRO A 473 -2.87 33.99 -35.73
CA PRO A 473 -3.18 33.78 -34.30
C PRO A 473 -4.00 32.52 -34.04
N ARG A 474 -4.95 32.22 -34.92
CA ARG A 474 -5.77 31.01 -34.87
C ARG A 474 -4.96 29.73 -35.13
N GLN A 475 -4.00 29.75 -36.04
CA GLN A 475 -3.12 28.60 -36.30
C GLN A 475 -2.19 28.35 -35.12
N ALA A 476 -1.68 29.41 -34.49
CA ALA A 476 -0.89 29.31 -33.27
C ALA A 476 -1.69 28.69 -32.10
N ALA A 477 -2.94 29.15 -31.92
CA ALA A 477 -3.87 28.58 -30.93
C ALA A 477 -4.20 27.10 -31.23
N MET A 478 -4.49 26.75 -32.48
CA MET A 478 -4.77 25.35 -32.85
C MET A 478 -3.56 24.44 -32.63
N TRP A 479 -2.36 24.89 -32.99
CA TRP A 479 -1.11 24.15 -32.75
C TRP A 479 -0.89 23.91 -31.25
N THR A 480 -1.15 24.93 -30.42
CA THR A 480 -1.03 24.82 -28.95
C THR A 480 -2.02 23.80 -28.37
N LEU A 481 -3.27 23.80 -28.83
CA LEU A 481 -4.25 22.78 -28.41
C LEU A 481 -3.86 21.38 -28.88
N ASP A 482 -3.41 21.24 -30.13
CA ASP A 482 -2.97 19.95 -30.65
C ASP A 482 -1.75 19.41 -29.88
N LEU A 483 -0.82 20.29 -29.48
CA LEU A 483 0.29 19.93 -28.61
C LEU A 483 -0.20 19.42 -27.25
N ALA A 484 -1.07 20.17 -26.57
CA ALA A 484 -1.61 19.78 -25.27
C ALA A 484 -2.32 18.42 -25.36
N LEU A 485 -3.14 18.20 -26.39
CA LEU A 485 -3.80 16.93 -26.66
C LEU A 485 -2.82 15.79 -26.97
N PHE A 486 -1.68 16.09 -27.60
CA PHE A 486 -0.65 15.07 -27.86
C PHE A 486 0.08 14.65 -26.58
N ILE A 487 0.36 15.59 -25.67
CA ILE A 487 0.88 15.28 -24.34
C ILE A 487 -0.14 14.45 -23.56
N VAL A 488 -1.42 14.83 -23.59
CA VAL A 488 -2.51 14.03 -22.97
C VAL A 488 -2.56 12.62 -23.55
N PHE A 489 -2.42 12.44 -24.86
CA PHE A 489 -2.38 11.11 -25.48
C PHE A 489 -1.29 10.22 -24.89
N LEU A 490 -0.08 10.75 -24.65
CA LEU A 490 0.99 9.97 -24.02
C LEU A 490 0.69 9.67 -22.55
N LEU A 491 0.13 10.63 -21.82
CA LEU A 491 -0.28 10.45 -20.43
C LEU A 491 -1.46 9.49 -20.27
N ILE A 492 -2.24 9.25 -21.32
CA ILE A 492 -3.28 8.21 -21.33
C ILE A 492 -2.66 6.80 -21.34
N MET A 493 -1.41 6.62 -21.78
CA MET A 493 -0.82 5.27 -21.86
C MET A 493 -0.70 4.58 -20.48
N PRO A 494 -0.16 5.21 -19.42
CA PRO A 494 -0.18 4.62 -18.08
C PRO A 494 -1.60 4.42 -17.52
N ILE A 495 -2.55 5.29 -17.86
CA ILE A 495 -3.95 5.17 -17.45
C ILE A 495 -4.57 3.91 -18.08
N LEU A 496 -4.36 3.71 -19.39
CA LEU A 496 -4.84 2.52 -20.09
C LEU A 496 -4.16 1.25 -19.58
N TRP A 497 -2.86 1.31 -19.27
CA TRP A 497 -2.16 0.17 -18.67
C TRP A 497 -2.73 -0.20 -17.30
N SER A 498 -2.96 0.81 -16.44
CA SER A 498 -3.64 0.62 -15.16
C SER A 498 -5.03 0.03 -15.36
N TYR A 499 -5.81 0.56 -16.31
CA TYR A 499 -7.14 0.06 -16.64
C TYR A 499 -7.13 -1.40 -17.09
N VAL A 500 -6.15 -1.81 -17.90
CA VAL A 500 -6.03 -3.20 -18.33
C VAL A 500 -5.87 -4.09 -17.11
N LEU A 501 -4.93 -3.79 -16.23
CA LEU A 501 -4.61 -4.63 -15.07
C LEU A 501 -5.68 -4.60 -13.98
N ASN A 502 -6.15 -3.40 -13.63
CA ASN A 502 -6.96 -3.15 -12.43
C ASN A 502 -8.44 -2.96 -12.73
N GLY A 503 -8.81 -2.76 -14.00
CA GLY A 503 -10.15 -2.30 -14.37
C GLY A 503 -10.33 -0.80 -14.12
N MET A 504 -11.58 -0.34 -14.18
CA MET A 504 -11.90 1.07 -14.00
C MET A 504 -11.88 1.48 -12.52
N LEU A 505 -12.27 0.56 -11.63
CA LEU A 505 -12.39 0.73 -10.19
C LEU A 505 -11.81 -0.50 -9.50
N VAL A 506 -11.36 -0.34 -8.26
CA VAL A 506 -11.01 -1.47 -7.39
C VAL A 506 -12.31 -2.15 -6.96
N THR A 507 -12.39 -3.47 -7.09
CA THR A 507 -13.64 -4.21 -6.88
C THR A 507 -13.46 -5.41 -5.96
N TRP A 508 -13.12 -6.57 -6.51
CA TRP A 508 -13.08 -7.84 -5.78
C TRP A 508 -11.64 -8.32 -5.49
N THR A 509 -10.63 -7.65 -6.02
CA THR A 509 -9.22 -8.01 -5.84
C THR A 509 -8.39 -6.75 -5.64
N MET A 510 -7.29 -6.88 -4.90
CA MET A 510 -6.36 -5.77 -4.70
C MET A 510 -5.75 -5.35 -6.04
N PRO A 511 -5.57 -4.04 -6.29
CA PRO A 511 -4.99 -3.57 -7.53
C PRO A 511 -3.50 -3.90 -7.58
N HIS A 512 -2.97 -4.00 -8.80
CA HIS A 512 -1.54 -3.90 -9.02
C HIS A 512 -1.07 -2.47 -8.73
N PHE A 513 -0.67 -2.21 -7.48
CA PHE A 513 -0.35 -0.88 -6.95
C PHE A 513 0.63 -0.04 -7.80
N PRO A 514 1.71 -0.60 -8.40
CA PRO A 514 2.59 0.20 -9.26
C PRO A 514 1.85 0.78 -10.49
N SER A 515 0.99 -0.01 -11.14
CA SER A 515 0.23 0.49 -12.30
C SER A 515 -0.90 1.42 -11.87
N LEU A 516 -1.56 1.12 -10.74
CA LEU A 516 -2.57 1.98 -10.14
C LEU A 516 -2.01 3.39 -9.88
N PHE A 517 -0.86 3.46 -9.19
CA PHE A 517 -0.21 4.72 -8.85
C PHE A 517 0.15 5.53 -10.10
N LEU A 518 0.80 4.89 -11.10
CA LEU A 518 1.16 5.56 -12.34
C LEU A 518 -0.07 6.03 -13.14
N GLY A 519 -1.15 5.24 -13.15
CA GLY A 519 -2.42 5.62 -13.75
C GLY A 519 -3.04 6.83 -13.04
N PHE A 520 -3.09 6.81 -11.72
CA PHE A 520 -3.63 7.90 -10.90
C PHE A 520 -2.82 9.19 -11.04
N LEU A 521 -1.49 9.11 -10.95
CA LEU A 521 -0.58 10.24 -11.18
C LEU A 521 -0.79 10.82 -12.59
N SER A 522 -1.00 9.97 -13.59
CA SER A 522 -1.26 10.39 -14.96
C SER A 522 -2.65 11.03 -15.13
N LEU A 523 -3.67 10.60 -14.40
CA LEU A 523 -4.99 11.26 -14.39
C LEU A 523 -4.89 12.71 -13.92
N ILE A 524 -4.12 12.98 -12.84
CA ILE A 524 -3.88 14.34 -12.34
C ILE A 524 -3.11 15.17 -13.37
N GLN A 525 -2.10 14.58 -14.04
CA GLN A 525 -1.38 15.25 -15.11
C GLN A 525 -2.27 15.56 -16.31
N VAL A 526 -3.14 14.64 -16.74
CA VAL A 526 -4.09 14.85 -17.85
C VAL A 526 -5.04 16.01 -17.51
N LEU A 527 -5.59 16.02 -16.31
CA LEU A 527 -6.45 17.11 -15.81
C LEU A 527 -5.71 18.45 -15.90
N THR A 528 -4.49 18.49 -15.38
CA THR A 528 -3.65 19.70 -15.38
C THR A 528 -3.32 20.16 -16.79
N VAL A 529 -2.83 19.27 -17.66
CA VAL A 529 -2.42 19.59 -19.03
C VAL A 529 -3.62 20.05 -19.86
N ALA A 530 -4.80 19.45 -19.68
CA ALA A 530 -6.00 19.88 -20.38
C ALA A 530 -6.46 21.29 -19.94
N ILE A 531 -6.45 21.59 -18.63
CA ILE A 531 -6.80 22.93 -18.12
C ILE A 531 -5.76 23.97 -18.54
N CYS A 532 -4.49 23.74 -18.23
CA CYS A 532 -3.40 24.66 -18.57
C CYS A 532 -3.25 24.82 -20.08
N GLY A 533 -3.50 23.76 -20.86
CA GLY A 533 -3.50 23.82 -22.32
C GLY A 533 -4.54 24.80 -22.87
N LEU A 534 -5.73 24.89 -22.27
CA LEU A 534 -6.74 25.89 -22.64
C LEU A 534 -6.26 27.33 -22.34
N VAL A 535 -5.64 27.53 -21.16
CA VAL A 535 -5.11 28.84 -20.74
C VAL A 535 -3.96 29.28 -21.65
N ILE A 536 -3.00 28.41 -21.91
CA ILE A 536 -1.84 28.67 -22.77
C ILE A 536 -2.29 28.88 -24.23
N THR A 537 -3.36 28.22 -24.67
CA THR A 537 -3.97 28.46 -25.99
C THR A 537 -4.48 29.89 -26.12
N LEU A 538 -5.14 30.41 -25.09
CA LEU A 538 -5.59 31.82 -25.06
C LEU A 538 -4.38 32.77 -25.12
N ALA A 539 -3.33 32.49 -24.34
CA ALA A 539 -2.09 33.25 -24.39
C ALA A 539 -1.44 33.21 -25.79
N SER A 540 -1.35 32.04 -26.42
CA SER A 540 -0.84 31.86 -27.78
C SER A 540 -1.60 32.70 -28.80
N PHE A 541 -2.93 32.77 -28.68
CA PHE A 541 -3.76 33.58 -29.55
C PHE A 541 -3.47 35.08 -29.37
N ILE A 542 -3.39 35.56 -28.11
CA ILE A 542 -3.10 36.96 -27.79
C ILE A 542 -1.71 37.38 -28.29
N ILE A 543 -0.68 36.55 -28.05
CA ILE A 543 0.68 36.80 -28.53
C ILE A 543 0.69 36.92 -30.07
N GLY A 544 0.00 36.02 -30.77
CA GLY A 544 -0.14 36.09 -32.22
C GLY A 544 -0.80 37.40 -32.69
N LEU A 545 -1.83 37.89 -31.98
CA LEU A 545 -2.47 39.16 -32.29
C LEU A 545 -1.52 40.36 -32.12
N MET A 546 -0.76 40.37 -31.02
CA MET A 546 0.19 41.45 -30.73
C MET A 546 1.32 41.52 -31.76
N LEU A 547 1.89 40.36 -32.13
CA LEU A 547 2.96 40.30 -33.12
C LEU A 547 2.48 40.68 -34.52
N LYS A 548 1.29 40.23 -34.94
CA LYS A 548 0.71 40.62 -36.24
C LYS A 548 0.53 42.13 -36.36
N ARG A 549 0.05 42.79 -35.29
CA ARG A 549 -0.10 44.26 -35.26
C ARG A 549 1.24 44.98 -35.45
N ARG A 550 2.31 44.50 -34.81
CA ARG A 550 3.65 45.08 -34.96
C ARG A 550 4.20 44.97 -36.39
N TYR A 551 4.03 43.82 -37.05
CA TYR A 551 4.46 43.65 -38.46
C TYR A 551 3.68 44.58 -39.41
N THR A 552 2.36 44.67 -39.26
CA THR A 552 1.55 45.59 -40.09
C THR A 552 1.87 47.08 -39.85
N GLN A 553 2.45 47.42 -38.70
CA GLN A 553 2.83 48.79 -38.37
C GLN A 553 4.25 49.12 -38.82
N SER A 554 5.19 48.17 -38.83
CA SER A 554 6.52 48.38 -39.43
C SER A 554 6.45 48.47 -40.95
N ASP A 555 5.61 47.66 -41.61
CA ASP A 555 5.44 47.71 -43.07
C ASP A 555 4.79 49.01 -43.55
N ARG A 556 3.96 49.64 -42.70
CA ARG A 556 3.37 50.97 -42.96
C ARG A 556 4.32 52.14 -42.70
N ASN A 557 5.38 51.93 -41.92
CA ASN A 557 6.38 52.96 -41.63
C ASN A 557 7.60 52.84 -42.57
N ALA A 558 7.72 51.74 -43.31
CA ALA A 558 8.77 51.47 -44.30
C ALA A 558 8.32 51.74 -45.76
N ALA A 559 7.02 51.98 -45.98
CA ALA A 559 6.44 52.48 -47.22
C ALA A 559 6.09 53.97 -47.04
#